data_AF-A0A353NRN0-F1
#
_entry.id   AF-A0A353NRN0-F1
#
_cell.length_a   1.000
_cell.length_b   1.000
_cell.length_c   1.000
_cell.angle_alpha   90.00
_cell.angle_beta   90.00
_cell.angle_gamma   90.00
#
_symmetry.space_group_name_H-M   'P 1'
#
loop_
_entity.id
_entity.type
_entity.pdbx_description
1 polymer ?
#
loop_
_entity_poly.entity_id
_entity_poly.type
_entity_poly.pdbx_seq_one_letter_code
_entity_poly.pdbx_strand_id
1 'polypeptide(L)' 'IGFLRDELKGLLAQIEAEMDFPEDVDSVPKEERLEQIDGLLERVEIYLQGASLGRVYREGLKTVLVGKPNVGKS' A
#
# COMPACT_ATOMS: atom_id res chain seq x y z
N ILE A 1 2.20 -6.98 5.26
CA ILE A 1 2.24 -5.69 5.99
C ILE A 1 3.49 -5.56 6.86
N GLY A 2 3.80 -6.52 7.75
CA GLY A 2 5.00 -6.46 8.61
C GLY A 2 6.29 -6.19 7.82
N PHE A 3 6.54 -6.99 6.77
CA PHE A 3 7.66 -6.81 5.85
C PHE A 3 7.79 -5.37 5.32
N LEU A 4 6.73 -4.79 4.73
CA LEU A 4 6.77 -3.41 4.21
C LEU A 4 7.09 -2.38 5.29
N ARG A 5 6.59 -2.60 6.51
CA ARG A 5 6.85 -1.71 7.64
C ARG A 5 8.32 -1.80 8.08
N ASP A 6 8.89 -2.99 8.08
CA ASP A 6 10.27 -3.20 8.49
C ASP A 6 11.24 -2.61 7.46
N GLU A 7 10.94 -2.76 6.16
CA GLU A 7 11.69 -2.10 5.07
C GLU A 7 11.64 -0.56 5.18
N LEU A 8 10.45 0.02 5.38
CA LEU A 8 10.30 1.47 5.56
C LEU A 8 11.04 1.99 6.79
N LYS A 9 11.05 1.22 7.88
CA LYS A 9 11.82 1.58 9.08
C LYS A 9 13.32 1.53 8.82
N GLY A 10 13.79 0.54 8.09
CA GLY A 10 15.20 0.45 7.69
C GLY A 10 15.63 1.67 6.88
N LEU A 11 14.82 2.04 5.89
CA LEU A 11 15.07 3.22 5.06
C LEU A 11 15.08 4.52 5.88
N LEU A 12 14.13 4.66 6.81
CA LEU A 12 14.08 5.82 7.71
C LEU A 12 15.30 5.88 8.62
N ALA A 13 15.66 4.76 9.26
CA ALA A 13 16.82 4.69 10.14
C ALA A 13 18.13 5.03 9.41
N GLN A 14 18.25 4.64 8.14
CA GLN A 14 19.39 4.99 7.32
C GLN A 14 19.45 6.50 7.03
N ILE A 15 18.32 7.11 6.66
CA ILE A 15 18.25 8.56 6.43
C ILE A 15 18.58 9.34 7.72
N GLU A 16 18.05 8.90 8.86
CA GLU A 16 18.34 9.50 10.17
C GLU A 16 19.84 9.41 10.50
N ALA A 17 20.45 8.22 10.31
CA ALA A 17 21.88 8.03 10.56
C ALA A 17 22.77 8.88 9.64
N GLU A 18 22.44 9.00 8.35
CA GLU A 18 23.14 9.90 7.41
C GLU A 18 23.05 11.38 7.84
N MET A 19 21.92 11.80 8.42
CA MET A 19 21.72 13.17 8.90
C MET A 19 22.46 13.45 10.22
N ASP A 20 22.45 12.48 11.14
CA ASP A 20 23.01 12.64 12.48
C ASP A 20 24.54 12.43 12.51
N PHE A 21 25.07 11.56 11.64
CA PHE A 21 26.49 11.17 11.61
C PHE A 21 27.06 11.13 10.18
N PRO A 22 27.08 12.26 9.45
CA PRO A 22 27.46 12.30 8.03
C PRO A 22 28.92 11.91 7.74
N GLU A 23 29.80 11.92 8.74
CA GLU A 23 31.21 11.51 8.59
C GLU A 23 31.45 10.03 8.92
N ASP A 24 30.52 9.38 9.62
CA ASP A 24 30.61 7.98 10.02
C ASP A 24 29.74 7.05 9.14
N VAL A 25 28.87 7.63 8.29
CA VAL A 25 27.87 6.91 7.49
C VAL A 25 27.98 7.31 6.02
N ASP A 26 28.19 6.32 5.16
CA ASP A 26 28.17 6.52 3.71
C ASP A 26 26.75 6.81 3.21
N SER A 27 26.59 7.88 2.42
CA SER A 27 25.31 8.20 1.79
C SER A 27 24.96 7.21 0.69
N VAL A 28 23.72 6.75 0.67
CA VAL A 28 23.19 6.01 -0.49
C VAL A 28 22.87 6.97 -1.63
N PRO A 29 23.21 6.63 -2.89
CA PRO A 29 22.79 7.40 -4.05
C PRO A 29 21.27 7.63 -4.06
N LYS A 30 20.87 8.86 -4.39
CA LYS A 30 19.46 9.25 -4.41
C LYS A 30 18.64 8.34 -5.33
N GLU A 31 19.20 7.97 -6.48
CA GLU A 31 18.56 7.13 -7.48
C GLU A 31 18.27 5.73 -6.92
N GLU A 32 19.24 5.11 -6.25
CA GLU A 32 19.06 3.80 -5.61
C GLU A 32 17.97 3.85 -4.52
N ARG A 33 17.96 4.93 -3.73
CA ARG A 33 16.92 5.14 -2.71
C ARG A 33 15.53 5.31 -3.32
N LEU A 34 15.43 6.04 -4.43
CA LEU A 34 14.17 6.21 -5.15
C LEU A 34 13.67 4.87 -5.72
N GLU A 35 14.55 4.06 -6.31
CA GLU A 35 14.20 2.72 -6.81
C GLU A 35 13.65 1.82 -5.69
N GLN A 36 14.25 1.87 -4.50
CA GLN A 36 13.75 1.12 -3.33
C GLN A 36 12.36 1.60 -2.90
N ILE A 37 12.14 2.92 -2.83
CA ILE A 37 10.83 3.49 -2.47
C ILE A 37 9.77 3.12 -3.51
N ASP A 38 10.09 3.23 -4.80
CA ASP A 38 9.18 2.89 -5.89
C ASP A 38 8.79 1.41 -5.84
N GLY A 39 9.74 0.51 -5.57
CA GLY A 39 9.45 -0.91 -5.37
C GLY A 39 8.55 -1.20 -4.16
N LEU A 40 8.66 -0.42 -3.09
CA LEU A 40 7.75 -0.53 -1.93
C LEU A 40 6.34 -0.01 -2.27
N LEU A 41 6.25 1.09 -3.02
CA LEU A 41 4.98 1.65 -3.49
C LEU A 41 4.22 0.68 -4.38
N GLU A 42 4.88 0.06 -5.36
CA GLU A 42 4.28 -0.94 -6.25
C GLU A 42 3.68 -2.11 -5.45
N ARG A 43 4.40 -2.59 -4.42
CA ARG A 43 3.90 -3.65 -3.53
C ARG A 43 2.65 -3.23 -2.75
N VAL A 44 2.60 -1.98 -2.29
CA VAL A 44 1.41 -1.44 -1.62
C VAL A 44 0.23 -1.38 -2.58
N GLU A 45 0.46 -0.93 -3.82
CA GLU A 45 -0.58 -0.87 -4.85
C GLU A 45 -1.17 -2.25 -5.15
N ILE A 46 -0.33 -3.28 -5.28
CA ILE A 46 -0.77 -4.67 -5.47
C ILE A 46 -1.70 -5.11 -4.34
N TYR A 47 -1.38 -4.78 -3.09
CA TYR A 47 -2.24 -5.12 -1.94
C TYR A 47 -3.55 -4.36 -1.96
N LEU A 48 -3.54 -3.10 -2.39
CA LEU A 48 -4.75 -2.28 -2.49
C LEU A 48 -5.69 -2.75 -3.61
N GLN A 49 -5.16 -3.26 -4.73
CA GLN A 49 -5.98 -3.83 -5.80
C GLN A 49 -6.89 -4.97 -5.30
N GLY A 50 -6.39 -5.80 -4.39
CA GLY A 50 -7.18 -6.89 -3.79
C GLY A 50 -8.27 -6.42 -2.81
N ALA A 51 -8.25 -5.16 -2.36
CA ALA A 51 -9.14 -4.66 -1.32
C ALA A 51 -10.61 -4.63 -1.78
N SER A 52 -10.87 -4.31 -3.05
CA SER A 52 -12.22 -4.28 -3.62
C SER A 52 -12.86 -5.67 -3.62
N LEU A 53 -12.12 -6.68 -4.09
CA LEU A 53 -12.56 -8.07 -4.08
C LEU A 53 -12.78 -8.56 -2.64
N GLY A 54 -11.86 -8.24 -1.72
CA GLY A 54 -12.01 -8.56 -0.31
C GLY A 54 -13.25 -7.92 0.33
N ARG A 55 -13.65 -6.72 -0.11
CA ARG A 55 -14.91 -6.08 0.33
C ARG A 55 -16.11 -6.88 -0.13
N VAL A 56 -16.17 -7.27 -1.41
CA VAL A 56 -17.26 -8.09 -1.96
C VAL A 56 -17.39 -9.42 -1.22
N TYR A 57 -16.28 -10.09 -0.92
CA TYR A 57 -16.30 -11.35 -0.16
C TYR A 57 -16.82 -11.19 1.28
N ARG A 58 -16.50 -10.07 1.95
CA ARG A 58 -16.91 -9.83 3.35
C ARG A 58 -18.32 -9.27 3.49
N GLU A 59 -18.71 -8.36 2.60
CA GLU A 59 -19.94 -7.57 2.71
C GLU A 59 -21.04 -8.05 1.75
N GLY A 60 -20.70 -8.93 0.79
CA GLY A 60 -21.59 -9.32 -0.29
C GLY A 60 -21.73 -8.23 -1.36
N LEU A 61 -22.46 -8.54 -2.43
CA LEU A 61 -22.77 -7.58 -3.49
C LEU A 61 -23.98 -6.73 -3.09
N LYS A 62 -23.77 -5.43 -2.92
CA LYS A 62 -24.86 -4.48 -2.72
C LYS A 62 -25.66 -4.37 -4.02
N THR A 63 -26.82 -5.01 -4.05
CA THR A 63 -27.66 -5.15 -5.24
C THR A 63 -29.01 -4.50 -5.00
N VAL A 64 -29.59 -3.88 -6.04
CA VAL A 64 -30.93 -3.29 -5.99
C VAL A 64 -31.85 -4.00 -6.99
N LEU A 65 -33.07 -4.31 -6.56
CA LEU A 65 -34.12 -4.88 -7.42
C LEU A 65 -34.94 -3.74 -8.04
N VAL A 66 -34.94 -3.62 -9.37
CA VAL A 66 -35.62 -2.55 -10.12
C VAL A 66 -36.68 -3.12 -11.06
N GLY A 67 -37.83 -2.45 -11.17
CA GLY A 67 -38.92 -2.87 -12.05
C GLY A 67 -40.20 -2.04 -11.89
N LYS A 68 -41.15 -2.21 -12.81
CA LYS A 68 -42.45 -1.50 -12.83
C LYS A 68 -43.31 -1.82 -11.59
N PRO A 69 -44.27 -0.97 -11.17
CA PRO A 69 -45.18 -1.27 -10.07
C PRO A 69 -45.79 -2.69 -10.17
N ASN A 70 -45.96 -3.38 -9.04
CA ASN A 70 -46.57 -4.72 -8.94
C ASN A 70 -45.83 -5.92 -9.59
N VAL A 71 -44.57 -5.77 -10.02
CA VAL A 71 -43.77 -6.90 -10.59
C VAL A 71 -43.04 -7.79 -9.55
N GLY A 72 -43.42 -7.74 -8.27
CA GLY A 72 -42.79 -8.58 -7.23
C GLY A 72 -41.38 -8.14 -6.81
N LYS A 73 -41.18 -6.83 -6.62
CA LYS A 73 -39.89 -6.25 -6.16
C LYS A 73 -39.67 -6.33 -4.64
N SER A 74 -40.66 -6.83 -3.92
CA SER A 74 -40.63 -7.07 -2.48
C SER A 74 -40.30 -8.52 -2.23
#